data_AF-A0A7S2V8X7-F1
#
_entry.id   AF-A0A7S2V8X7-F1
#
_cell.length_a   1.000
_cell.length_b   1.000
_cell.length_c   1.000
_cell.angle_alpha   90.00
_cell.angle_beta   90.00
_cell.angle_gamma   90.00
#
_symmetry.space_group_name_H-M   'P 1'
#
loop_
_entity.id
_entity.type
_entity.pdbx_description
1 polymer ?
#
loop_
_entity_poly.entity_id
_entity_poly.type
_entity_poly.pdbx_seq_one_letter_code
_entity_poly.pdbx_strand_id
1 'polypeptide(L)'
;NTDITSPAATLALGLMYMKSGNHTIASAVSIPQTHFTLEFVRPDFLGLRVVARSLILWNEVEPTQAWIDSQVPNVIHSAYHAMRTIAKRTVEGRTPVKTRAVDYDRRAVRQIYANIIAGACFSIGLRFAGTGDERAKRALLDCVLQMHKLREGNDAVSVVSKPEFPILETCLGLTAISLAMVLAGTGDL
;
A
#
# COMPACT_ATOMS: atom_id res chain seq x y z
N ASN A 1 -15.49 -5.65 -18.84
CA ASN A 1 -14.67 -6.89 -18.82
C ASN A 1 -13.20 -6.64 -18.41
N THR A 2 -12.79 -5.38 -18.23
CA THR A 2 -11.45 -5.00 -17.77
C THR A 2 -11.11 -5.56 -16.38
N ASP A 3 -12.11 -5.73 -15.51
CA ASP A 3 -11.89 -6.21 -14.15
C ASP A 3 -11.46 -7.68 -14.07
N ILE A 4 -11.72 -8.49 -15.11
CA ILE A 4 -11.36 -9.91 -15.11
C ILE A 4 -9.94 -10.10 -15.65
N THR A 5 -9.57 -9.38 -16.70
CA THR A 5 -8.28 -9.56 -17.39
C THR A 5 -7.17 -8.67 -16.85
N SER A 6 -7.50 -7.51 -16.25
CA SER A 6 -6.52 -6.54 -15.73
C SER A 6 -5.52 -7.14 -14.72
N PRO A 7 -5.92 -7.87 -13.65
CA PRO A 7 -4.95 -8.37 -12.67
C PRO A 7 -4.01 -9.43 -13.26
N ALA A 8 -4.52 -10.34 -14.09
CA ALA A 8 -3.73 -11.36 -14.74
C ALA A 8 -2.72 -10.76 -15.73
N ALA A 9 -3.15 -9.80 -16.56
CA ALA A 9 -2.27 -9.11 -17.50
C ALA A 9 -1.18 -8.29 -16.78
N THR A 10 -1.54 -7.63 -15.67
CA THR A 10 -0.60 -6.85 -14.84
C THR A 10 0.53 -7.74 -14.31
N LEU A 11 0.19 -8.88 -13.71
CA LEU A 11 1.18 -9.82 -13.21
C LEU A 11 1.98 -10.47 -14.35
N ALA A 12 1.34 -10.86 -15.45
CA ALA A 12 2.03 -11.43 -16.60
C ALA A 12 3.09 -10.48 -17.16
N LEU A 13 2.78 -9.19 -17.30
CA LEU A 13 3.75 -8.17 -17.70
C LEU A 13 4.88 -8.02 -16.67
N GLY A 14 4.55 -7.99 -15.38
CA GLY A 14 5.54 -7.94 -14.31
C GLY A 14 6.52 -9.11 -14.33
N LEU A 15 6.03 -10.32 -14.61
CA LEU A 15 6.85 -11.53 -14.74
C LEU A 15 7.66 -11.55 -16.04
N MET A 16 7.07 -11.15 -17.17
CA MET A 16 7.73 -11.13 -18.48
C MET A 16 8.93 -10.18 -18.51
N TYR A 17 8.83 -9.04 -17.80
CA TYR A 17 9.89 -8.04 -17.70
C TYR A 17 10.59 -8.03 -16.33
N MET A 18 10.49 -9.12 -15.58
CA MET A 18 11.10 -9.21 -14.25
C MET A 18 12.60 -8.92 -14.31
N LYS A 19 13.10 -8.06 -13.41
CA LYS A 19 14.52 -7.66 -13.30
C LYS A 19 15.10 -7.00 -14.55
N SER A 20 14.27 -6.60 -15.51
CA SER A 20 14.75 -5.96 -16.75
C SER A 20 15.18 -4.51 -16.57
N GLY A 21 14.72 -3.81 -15.51
CA GLY A 21 14.97 -2.38 -15.33
C GLY A 21 14.28 -1.50 -16.39
N ASN A 22 13.31 -2.03 -17.13
CA ASN A 22 12.66 -1.30 -18.22
C ASN A 22 11.63 -0.29 -17.69
N HIS A 23 12.05 0.96 -17.57
CA HIS A 23 11.20 2.08 -17.12
C HIS A 23 10.00 2.34 -18.03
N THR A 24 10.09 2.04 -19.34
CA THR A 24 8.99 2.23 -20.28
C THR A 24 7.82 1.30 -19.98
N ILE A 25 8.12 0.03 -19.66
CA ILE A 25 7.07 -0.92 -19.28
C ILE A 25 6.62 -0.67 -17.84
N ALA A 26 7.54 -0.35 -16.93
CA ALA A 26 7.19 -0.02 -15.55
C ALA A 26 6.27 1.22 -15.45
N SER A 27 6.43 2.22 -16.32
CA SER A 27 5.54 3.38 -16.37
C SER A 27 4.16 3.01 -16.91
N ALA A 28 4.07 2.08 -17.86
CA ALA A 28 2.79 1.59 -18.38
C ALA A 28 1.96 0.82 -17.33
N VAL A 29 2.62 0.14 -16.38
CA VAL A 29 1.97 -0.61 -15.29
C VAL A 29 1.77 0.26 -14.03
N SER A 30 2.23 1.52 -14.04
CA SER A 30 2.22 2.39 -12.87
C SER A 30 0.81 2.75 -12.37
N ILE A 31 0.73 3.19 -11.12
CA ILE A 31 -0.51 3.68 -10.53
C ILE A 31 -0.88 5.02 -11.16
N PRO A 32 -2.13 5.20 -11.62
CA PRO A 32 -2.60 6.48 -12.13
C PRO A 32 -2.48 7.59 -11.06
N GLN A 33 -1.99 8.76 -11.46
CA GLN A 33 -1.79 9.89 -10.56
C GLN A 33 -3.01 10.80 -10.43
N THR A 34 -4.05 10.60 -11.26
CA THR A 34 -5.25 11.45 -11.28
C THR A 34 -6.42 10.82 -10.54
N HIS A 35 -7.20 11.65 -9.85
CA HIS A 35 -8.38 11.21 -9.09
C HIS A 35 -9.40 10.45 -9.95
N PHE A 36 -9.80 11.05 -11.07
CA PHE A 36 -10.81 10.48 -11.96
C PHE A 36 -10.47 9.04 -12.36
N THR A 37 -9.22 8.76 -12.70
CA THR A 37 -8.77 7.41 -13.07
C THR A 37 -8.68 6.44 -11.90
N LEU A 38 -8.49 6.92 -10.67
CA LEU A 38 -8.41 6.08 -9.47
C LEU A 38 -9.80 5.58 -9.03
N GLU A 39 -10.86 6.33 -9.29
CA GLU A 39 -12.24 5.91 -8.98
C GLU A 39 -12.74 4.74 -9.84
N PHE A 40 -12.19 4.57 -11.05
CA PHE A 40 -12.56 3.47 -11.95
C PHE A 40 -11.74 2.20 -11.76
N VAL A 41 -10.78 2.17 -10.84
CA VAL A 41 -9.90 1.01 -10.62
C VAL A 41 -10.14 0.44 -9.23
N ARG A 42 -10.38 -0.87 -9.16
CA ARG A 42 -10.48 -1.58 -7.88
C ARG A 42 -9.19 -1.42 -7.06
N PRO A 43 -9.28 -1.07 -5.76
CA PRO A 43 -8.11 -0.85 -4.90
C PRO A 43 -7.10 -2.01 -4.90
N ASP A 44 -7.58 -3.25 -4.90
CA ASP A 44 -6.74 -4.45 -4.88
C ASP A 44 -5.84 -4.55 -6.14
N PHE A 45 -6.32 -4.07 -7.29
CA PHE A 45 -5.53 -4.06 -8.53
C PHE A 45 -4.40 -3.04 -8.49
N LEU A 46 -4.53 -1.97 -7.71
CA LEU A 46 -3.47 -0.99 -7.51
C LEU A 46 -2.32 -1.61 -6.72
N GLY A 47 -2.60 -2.44 -5.71
CA GLY A 47 -1.60 -3.24 -5.02
C GLY A 47 -0.84 -4.17 -5.97
N LEU A 48 -1.54 -4.87 -6.87
CA LEU A 48 -0.92 -5.72 -7.89
C LEU A 48 -0.04 -4.93 -8.88
N ARG A 49 -0.43 -3.70 -9.23
CA ARG A 49 0.39 -2.81 -10.07
C ARG A 49 1.68 -2.40 -9.38
N VAL A 50 1.66 -2.14 -8.07
CA VAL A 50 2.88 -1.90 -7.27
C VAL A 50 3.80 -3.12 -7.32
N VAL A 51 3.25 -4.31 -7.12
CA VAL A 51 4.02 -5.56 -7.17
C VAL A 51 4.63 -5.75 -8.55
N ALA A 52 3.85 -5.65 -9.63
CA ALA A 52 4.34 -5.80 -10.98
C ALA A 52 5.42 -4.76 -11.34
N ARG A 53 5.23 -3.49 -10.98
CA ARG A 53 6.24 -2.44 -11.17
C ARG A 53 7.53 -2.76 -10.40
N SER A 54 7.41 -3.22 -9.15
CA SER A 54 8.56 -3.58 -8.32
C SER A 54 9.31 -4.82 -8.83
N LEU A 55 8.61 -5.76 -9.47
CA LEU A 55 9.25 -6.90 -10.15
C LEU A 55 10.08 -6.45 -11.36
N ILE A 56 9.59 -5.47 -12.11
CA ILE A 56 10.31 -4.91 -13.27
C ILE A 56 11.52 -4.08 -12.81
N LEU A 57 11.30 -3.16 -11.87
CA LEU A 57 12.32 -2.28 -11.28
C LEU A 57 12.94 -2.89 -10.02
N TRP A 58 13.31 -4.17 -10.12
CA TRP A 58 13.76 -5.00 -8.99
C TRP A 58 14.92 -4.40 -8.17
N ASN A 59 15.82 -3.68 -8.84
CA ASN A 59 17.01 -3.10 -8.20
C ASN A 59 16.71 -1.80 -7.44
N GLU A 60 15.56 -1.18 -7.67
CA GLU A 60 15.12 0.05 -6.99
C GLU A 60 14.29 -0.23 -5.74
N VAL A 61 14.02 -1.50 -5.42
CA VAL A 61 13.25 -1.89 -4.24
C VAL A 61 14.14 -1.75 -3.00
N GLU A 62 13.83 -0.77 -2.15
CA GLU A 62 14.55 -0.52 -0.91
C GLU A 62 13.75 -0.96 0.33
N PRO A 63 14.41 -1.57 1.33
CA PRO A 63 13.76 -2.03 2.56
C PRO A 63 13.59 -0.87 3.55
N THR A 64 12.94 0.22 3.14
CA THR A 64 12.75 1.43 3.93
C THR A 64 11.29 1.88 3.94
N GLN A 65 10.86 2.52 5.04
CA GLN A 65 9.53 3.14 5.12
C GLN A 65 9.33 4.22 4.05
N ALA A 66 10.39 4.99 3.78
CA ALA A 66 10.34 6.04 2.76
C ALA A 66 10.04 5.47 1.37
N TRP A 67 10.60 4.31 1.03
CA TRP A 67 10.31 3.63 -0.23
C TRP A 67 8.86 3.14 -0.31
N ILE A 68 8.35 2.54 0.78
CA ILE A 68 6.95 2.10 0.88
C ILE A 68 6.01 3.30 0.67
N ASP A 69 6.24 4.39 1.39
CA ASP A 69 5.43 5.61 1.31
C ASP A 69 5.49 6.25 -0.09
N SER A 70 6.64 6.17 -0.77
CA SER A 70 6.81 6.69 -2.14
C SER A 70 6.00 5.95 -3.21
N GLN A 71 5.52 4.73 -2.93
CA GLN A 71 4.63 4.01 -3.86
C GLN A 71 3.22 4.60 -3.88
N VAL A 72 2.86 5.41 -2.88
CA VAL A 72 1.53 6.03 -2.78
C VAL A 72 1.48 7.30 -3.64
N PRO A 73 0.50 7.44 -4.55
CA PRO A 73 0.32 8.67 -5.31
C PRO A 73 0.09 9.89 -4.42
N ASN A 74 0.64 11.03 -4.80
CA ASN A 74 0.53 12.28 -4.03
C ASN A 74 -0.93 12.68 -3.73
N VAL A 75 -1.84 12.41 -4.67
CA VAL A 75 -3.28 12.67 -4.49
C VAL A 75 -3.84 11.88 -3.32
N ILE A 76 -3.55 10.58 -3.23
CA ILE A 76 -4.01 9.71 -2.14
C ILE A 76 -3.30 10.08 -0.83
N HIS A 77 -1.99 10.35 -0.88
CA HIS A 77 -1.23 10.76 0.29
C HIS A 77 -1.81 12.04 0.90
N SER A 78 -2.06 13.08 0.09
CA SER A 78 -2.65 14.34 0.55
C SER A 78 -4.07 14.16 1.11
N ALA A 79 -4.90 13.35 0.46
CA ALA A 79 -6.26 13.06 0.92
C ALA A 79 -6.28 12.28 2.24
N TYR A 80 -5.39 11.28 2.39
CA TYR A 80 -5.27 10.49 3.60
C TYR A 80 -4.80 11.33 4.80
N HIS A 81 -3.77 12.18 4.61
CA HIS A 81 -3.29 13.08 5.66
C HIS A 81 -4.31 14.16 6.04
N ALA A 82 -5.04 14.71 5.07
CA ALA A 82 -6.12 15.65 5.34
C ALA A 82 -7.20 15.00 6.21
N MET A 83 -7.61 13.77 5.87
CA MET A 83 -8.61 13.02 6.64
C MET A 83 -8.14 12.72 8.06
N ARG A 84 -6.88 12.27 8.22
CA ARG A 84 -6.29 11.99 9.53
C ARG A 84 -6.16 13.23 10.40
N THR A 85 -5.81 14.38 9.80
CA THR A 85 -5.71 15.67 10.49
C THR A 85 -7.06 16.17 10.96
N ILE A 86 -8.11 16.03 10.13
CA ILE A 86 -9.47 16.36 10.52
C ILE A 86 -9.91 15.49 11.70
N ALA A 87 -9.67 14.17 11.65
CA ALA A 87 -10.01 13.26 12.73
C ALA A 87 -9.33 13.62 14.05
N LYS A 88 -8.01 13.93 14.03
CA LYS A 88 -7.27 14.38 15.21
C LYS A 88 -7.85 15.66 15.81
N ARG A 89 -8.18 16.65 14.97
CA ARG A 89 -8.74 17.93 15.42
C ARG A 89 -10.17 17.80 15.97
N THR A 90 -10.97 16.89 15.44
CA THR A 90 -12.30 16.56 15.97
C THR A 90 -12.20 15.93 17.36
N VAL A 91 -11.22 15.06 17.59
CA VAL A 91 -10.94 14.47 18.91
C VAL A 91 -10.43 15.53 19.90
N GLU A 92 -9.65 16.50 19.43
CA GLU A 92 -9.15 17.64 20.23
C GLU A 92 -10.17 18.77 20.44
N GLY A 93 -11.42 18.62 19.99
CA GLY A 93 -12.50 19.59 20.20
C GLY A 93 -12.33 20.93 19.44
N ARG A 94 -11.46 20.99 18.43
CA ARG A 94 -11.25 22.19 17.58
C ARG A 94 -12.12 22.13 16.33
N THR A 95 -12.73 23.27 15.97
CA THR A 95 -13.65 23.38 14.83
C THR A 95 -13.02 22.85 13.53
N PRO A 96 -13.75 22.07 12.72
CA PRO A 96 -13.22 21.56 11.48
C PRO A 96 -13.02 22.71 10.49
N VAL A 97 -11.76 23.00 10.14
CA VAL A 97 -11.45 23.87 9.01
C VAL A 97 -11.99 23.17 7.77
N LYS A 98 -12.90 23.83 7.05
CA LYS A 98 -13.35 23.45 5.71
C LYS A 98 -12.16 23.60 4.74
N THR A 99 -11.15 22.74 4.85
CA THR A 99 -10.24 22.52 3.73
C THR A 99 -11.11 22.02 2.60
N ARG A 100 -10.97 22.62 1.41
CA ARG A 100 -11.66 22.25 0.16
C ARG A 100 -11.65 20.72 0.02
N ALA A 101 -12.68 20.08 0.56
CA ALA A 101 -12.98 18.71 0.29
C ALA A 101 -13.47 18.76 -1.16
N VAL A 102 -12.55 18.55 -2.10
CA VAL A 102 -12.96 17.81 -3.29
C VAL A 102 -13.69 16.59 -2.72
N ASP A 103 -14.88 16.30 -3.24
CA ASP A 103 -15.74 15.21 -2.79
C ASP A 103 -15.05 13.86 -3.03
N TYR A 104 -14.01 13.59 -2.24
CA TYR A 104 -13.25 12.36 -2.26
C TYR A 104 -14.10 11.32 -1.54
N ASP A 105 -14.35 10.19 -2.19
CA ASP A 105 -14.88 9.05 -1.45
C ASP A 105 -13.84 8.61 -0.43
N ARG A 106 -14.10 8.98 0.83
CA ARG A 106 -13.23 8.68 1.96
C ARG A 106 -12.99 7.18 2.10
N ARG A 107 -13.95 6.35 1.67
CA ARG A 107 -13.83 4.89 1.71
C ARG A 107 -12.80 4.44 0.68
N ALA A 108 -12.93 4.89 -0.56
CA ALA A 108 -11.99 4.57 -1.63
C ALA A 108 -10.55 4.96 -1.27
N VAL A 109 -10.33 6.18 -0.73
CA VAL A 109 -8.99 6.64 -0.34
C VAL A 109 -8.31 5.69 0.66
N ARG A 110 -9.03 5.25 1.71
CA ARG A 110 -8.48 4.34 2.73
C ARG A 110 -8.16 2.96 2.16
N GLN A 111 -9.05 2.43 1.31
CA GLN A 111 -8.86 1.13 0.66
C GLN A 111 -7.68 1.14 -0.31
N ILE A 112 -7.57 2.20 -1.12
CA ILE A 112 -6.46 2.40 -2.05
C ILE A 112 -5.14 2.50 -1.28
N TYR A 113 -5.09 3.33 -0.23
CA TYR A 113 -3.90 3.47 0.60
C TYR A 113 -3.46 2.13 1.20
N ALA A 114 -4.37 1.39 1.83
CA ALA A 114 -4.05 0.11 2.46
C ALA A 114 -3.52 -0.93 1.46
N ASN A 115 -4.17 -1.07 0.29
CA ASN A 115 -3.75 -2.02 -0.73
C ASN A 115 -2.40 -1.68 -1.38
N ILE A 116 -2.11 -0.38 -1.59
CA ILE A 116 -0.81 0.06 -2.13
C ILE A 116 0.31 -0.24 -1.14
N ILE A 117 0.12 0.09 0.14
CA ILE A 117 1.11 -0.21 1.19
C ILE A 117 1.31 -1.72 1.31
N ALA A 118 0.25 -2.51 1.33
CA ALA A 118 0.35 -3.96 1.38
C ALA A 118 1.09 -4.54 0.17
N GLY A 119 0.85 -4.01 -1.05
CA GLY A 119 1.57 -4.39 -2.26
C GLY A 119 3.05 -4.00 -2.24
N ALA A 120 3.39 -2.83 -1.69
CA ALA A 120 4.76 -2.40 -1.50
C ALA A 120 5.50 -3.30 -0.49
N CYS A 121 4.87 -3.60 0.65
CA CYS A 121 5.39 -4.56 1.63
C CYS A 121 5.63 -5.94 1.02
N PHE A 122 4.68 -6.44 0.21
CA PHE A 122 4.83 -7.70 -0.50
C PHE A 122 6.00 -7.69 -1.48
N SER A 123 6.22 -6.57 -2.17
CA SER A 123 7.36 -6.40 -3.07
C SER A 123 8.70 -6.46 -2.34
N ILE A 124 8.81 -5.84 -1.16
CA ILE A 124 9.98 -5.98 -0.28
C ILE A 124 10.14 -7.44 0.16
N GLY A 125 9.05 -8.08 0.57
CA GLY A 125 9.04 -9.49 0.95
C GLY A 125 9.57 -10.41 -0.14
N LEU A 126 9.18 -10.18 -1.40
CA LEU A 126 9.71 -10.92 -2.56
C LEU A 126 11.20 -10.62 -2.81
N ARG A 127 11.62 -9.36 -2.68
CA ARG A 127 13.01 -8.94 -2.95
C ARG A 127 14.01 -9.48 -1.94
N PHE A 128 13.61 -9.55 -0.68
CA PHE A 128 14.45 -9.93 0.47
C PHE A 128 14.04 -11.27 1.08
N ALA A 129 13.36 -12.13 0.30
CA ALA A 129 12.93 -13.44 0.76
C ALA A 129 14.13 -14.30 1.22
N GLY A 130 14.09 -14.79 2.46
CA GLY A 130 15.12 -15.62 3.07
C GLY A 130 16.47 -14.93 3.30
N THR A 131 16.57 -13.60 3.13
CA THR A 131 17.84 -12.90 3.38
C THR A 131 18.06 -12.57 4.85
N GLY A 132 17.03 -12.61 5.69
CA GLY A 132 17.13 -12.23 7.10
C GLY A 132 17.57 -10.79 7.33
N ASP A 133 17.24 -9.87 6.42
CA ASP A 133 17.66 -8.47 6.53
C ASP A 133 16.87 -7.75 7.63
N GLU A 134 17.58 -7.27 8.65
CA GLU A 134 17.02 -6.52 9.78
C GLU A 134 16.34 -5.21 9.35
N ARG A 135 16.79 -4.58 8.26
CA ARG A 135 16.14 -3.36 7.75
C ARG A 135 14.77 -3.69 7.18
N ALA A 136 14.68 -4.75 6.38
CA ALA A 136 13.43 -5.22 5.80
C ALA A 136 12.47 -5.71 6.89
N LYS A 137 12.98 -6.46 7.87
CA LYS A 137 12.22 -6.86 9.06
C LYS A 137 11.60 -5.66 9.77
N ARG A 138 12.41 -4.66 10.12
CA ARG A 138 11.94 -3.46 10.83
C ARG A 138 10.88 -2.70 10.03
N ALA A 139 11.11 -2.49 8.74
CA ALA A 139 10.15 -1.80 7.87
C ALA A 139 8.80 -2.57 7.78
N LEU A 140 8.85 -3.88 7.57
CA LEU A 140 7.64 -4.69 7.48
C LEU A 140 6.92 -4.80 8.83
N LEU A 141 7.65 -4.95 9.93
CA LEU A 141 7.08 -5.02 11.28
C LEU A 141 6.35 -3.73 11.65
N ASP A 142 6.95 -2.58 11.36
CA ASP A 142 6.31 -1.27 11.55
C ASP A 142 4.99 -1.19 10.77
N CYS A 143 4.94 -1.66 9.53
CA CYS A 143 3.71 -1.71 8.73
C CYS A 143 2.65 -2.66 9.32
N VAL A 144 3.06 -3.86 9.76
CA VAL A 144 2.17 -4.82 10.42
C VAL A 144 1.56 -4.23 11.68
N LEU A 145 2.38 -3.60 12.54
CA LEU A 145 1.91 -2.94 13.76
C LEU A 145 0.95 -1.77 13.45
N GLN A 146 1.20 -1.00 12.39
CA GLN A 146 0.28 0.04 11.95
C GLN A 146 -1.07 -0.54 11.51
N MET A 147 -1.07 -1.59 10.69
CA MET A 147 -2.31 -2.26 10.25
C MET A 147 -3.06 -2.93 11.40
N HIS A 148 -2.34 -3.51 12.36
CA HIS A 148 -2.92 -4.10 13.57
C HIS A 148 -3.59 -3.03 14.45
N LYS A 149 -2.95 -1.89 14.66
CA LYS A 149 -3.56 -0.75 15.39
C LYS A 149 -4.84 -0.25 14.71
N LEU A 150 -4.87 -0.20 13.37
CA LEU A 150 -6.07 0.14 12.61
C LEU A 150 -7.18 -0.91 12.79
N ARG A 151 -6.82 -2.19 12.97
CA ARG A 151 -7.77 -3.29 13.19
C ARG A 151 -8.45 -3.18 14.54
N GLU A 152 -7.66 -3.02 15.61
CA GLU A 152 -8.15 -2.90 16.99
C GLU A 152 -9.09 -1.70 17.16
N GLY A 153 -8.82 -0.58 16.46
CA GLY A 153 -9.75 0.55 16.42
C GLY A 153 -9.87 1.30 17.74
N ASN A 154 -8.87 1.20 18.62
CA ASN A 154 -8.87 1.84 19.94
C ASN A 154 -8.84 3.38 19.88
N ASP A 155 -8.33 3.96 18.79
CA ASP A 155 -8.28 5.42 18.60
C ASP A 155 -9.34 5.89 17.60
N ALA A 156 -10.02 7.00 17.89
CA ALA A 156 -10.96 7.63 16.95
C ALA A 156 -10.32 8.01 15.60
N VAL A 157 -9.01 8.31 15.60
CA VAL A 157 -8.22 8.54 14.37
C VAL A 157 -8.03 7.25 13.58
N SER A 158 -7.84 6.13 14.27
CA SER A 158 -7.75 4.80 13.68
C SER A 158 -9.09 4.36 13.11
N VAL A 159 -10.20 4.64 13.80
CA VAL A 159 -11.56 4.39 13.28
C VAL A 159 -11.84 5.17 12.00
N VAL A 160 -11.43 6.44 11.93
CA VAL A 160 -11.60 7.25 10.71
C VAL A 160 -10.66 6.82 9.59
N SER A 161 -9.51 6.23 9.88
CA SER A 161 -8.55 5.78 8.86
C SER A 161 -8.75 4.32 8.46
N LYS A 162 -9.60 3.58 9.18
CA LYS A 162 -9.86 2.16 8.99
C LYS A 162 -10.54 1.86 7.64
N PRO A 163 -9.95 1.03 6.78
CA PRO A 163 -10.64 0.48 5.61
C PRO A 163 -11.64 -0.60 6.04
N GLU A 164 -12.42 -1.13 5.11
CA GLU A 164 -13.36 -2.20 5.41
C GLU A 164 -12.63 -3.44 5.97
N PHE A 165 -13.28 -4.11 6.93
CA PHE A 165 -12.65 -5.19 7.68
C PHE A 165 -12.04 -6.31 6.80
N PRO A 166 -12.71 -6.81 5.75
CA PRO A 166 -12.13 -7.84 4.89
C PRO A 166 -10.86 -7.39 4.15
N ILE A 167 -10.83 -6.13 3.70
CA ILE A 167 -9.68 -5.55 3.01
C ILE A 167 -8.52 -5.39 3.99
N LEU A 168 -8.82 -4.93 5.21
CA LEU A 168 -7.82 -4.77 6.27
C LEU A 168 -7.16 -6.09 6.66
N GLU A 169 -7.96 -7.14 6.87
CA GLU A 169 -7.46 -8.49 7.18
C GLU A 169 -6.60 -9.04 6.03
N THR A 170 -7.01 -8.82 4.78
CA THR A 170 -6.23 -9.24 3.62
C THR A 170 -4.88 -8.50 3.55
N CYS A 171 -4.88 -7.19 3.76
CA CYS A 171 -3.65 -6.38 3.79
C CYS A 171 -2.73 -6.78 4.95
N LEU A 172 -3.29 -7.00 6.14
CA LEU A 172 -2.56 -7.46 7.32
C LEU A 172 -1.96 -8.85 7.08
N GLY A 173 -2.73 -9.78 6.52
CA GLY A 173 -2.24 -11.10 6.13
C GLY A 173 -1.12 -11.01 5.10
N LEU A 174 -1.25 -10.16 4.08
CA LEU A 174 -0.24 -9.98 3.05
C LEU A 174 1.07 -9.42 3.61
N THR A 175 0.99 -8.40 4.48
CA THR A 175 2.17 -7.83 5.15
C THR A 175 2.82 -8.82 6.12
N ALA A 176 2.03 -9.61 6.85
CA ALA A 176 2.54 -10.67 7.72
C ALA A 176 3.24 -11.78 6.92
N ILE A 177 2.68 -12.21 5.78
CA ILE A 177 3.34 -13.15 4.86
C ILE A 177 4.64 -12.54 4.34
N SER A 178 4.65 -11.25 4.02
CA SER A 178 5.87 -10.55 3.57
C SER A 178 6.97 -10.59 4.61
N LEU A 179 6.63 -10.35 5.88
CA LEU A 179 7.57 -10.46 6.99
C LEU A 179 8.08 -11.89 7.16
N ALA A 180 7.18 -12.88 7.09
CA ALA A 180 7.54 -14.29 7.17
C ALA A 180 8.44 -14.73 6.00
N MET A 181 8.24 -14.18 4.78
CA MET A 181 9.11 -14.44 3.63
C MET A 181 10.53 -13.93 3.87
N VAL A 182 10.71 -12.73 4.43
CA VAL A 182 12.05 -12.17 4.73
C VAL A 182 12.78 -12.99 5.78
N LEU A 183 12.05 -13.43 6.81
CA LEU A 183 12.57 -14.19 7.95
C LEU A 183 12.47 -15.71 7.75
N ALA A 184 12.19 -16.16 6.54
CA ALA A 184 12.08 -17.58 6.25
C ALA A 184 13.41 -18.29 6.55
N GLY A 185 13.38 -19.22 7.50
CA GLY A 185 14.54 -20.03 7.90
C GLY A 185 15.38 -19.47 9.05
N THR A 186 15.12 -18.25 9.54
CA THR A 186 15.87 -17.69 10.69
C THR A 186 15.33 -18.12 12.06
N GLY A 187 14.05 -18.53 12.13
CA GLY A 187 13.41 -18.95 13.39
C GLY A 187 13.17 -17.81 14.37
N ASP A 188 12.99 -16.59 13.86
CA ASP A 188 12.74 -15.37 14.64
C ASP A 188 11.40 -15.45 15.40
N LEU A 189 11.39 -14.97 16.65
CA LEU A 189 10.31 -15.09 17.65
C LEU A 189 9.58 -13.77 17.89
#